data_AF-A0A9Q8QGR7-F1
#
_entry.id   AF-A0A9Q8QGR7-F1
#
_cell.length_a   1.000
_cell.length_b   1.000
_cell.length_c   1.000
_cell.angle_alpha   90.00
_cell.angle_beta   90.00
_cell.angle_gamma   90.00
#
_symmetry.space_group_name_H-M   'P 1'
#
loop_
_entity.id
_entity.type
_entity.pdbx_description
1 polymer ?
#
loop_
_entity_poly.entity_id
_entity_poly.type
_entity_poly.pdbx_seq_one_letter_code
_entity_poly.pdbx_strand_id
1 'polypeptide(L)'
;MAFCSVCDRYFRTESAYYQHTRASTAHMFDCHRCLRHFTSFGARRQHVRDSMHHHVCYTCDDEPDFPTAEGLHTHESVAHNECAICHRRFDTPSNLRSHRVVHWDDNVECFRCYRTFVTNSAMVLHLETGTCPSGATQGSVTSAALRGYQSAAYTRSYYRAYDDDADFQCPDCAKPCRFASALLQHAESGCCDVSLDEDSPLWDCLEEIKCSA
;
A
#
# COMPACT_ATOMS: atom_id res chain seq x y z
N MET A 1 0.27 -34.03 -22.55
CA MET A 1 -0.06 -35.17 -21.66
C MET A 1 0.27 -34.75 -20.24
N ALA A 2 -0.66 -34.89 -19.30
CA ALA A 2 -0.45 -34.56 -17.89
C ALA A 2 -0.21 -35.83 -17.07
N PHE A 3 0.70 -35.80 -16.11
CA PHE A 3 1.06 -36.94 -15.27
C PHE A 3 0.62 -36.69 -13.82
N CYS A 4 -0.02 -37.69 -13.22
CA CYS A 4 -0.40 -37.69 -11.82
C CYS A 4 0.62 -38.53 -11.04
N SER A 5 1.42 -37.88 -10.21
CA SER A 5 2.45 -38.52 -9.36
C SER A 5 1.88 -39.21 -8.12
N VAL A 6 0.63 -38.95 -7.74
CA VAL A 6 -0.03 -39.61 -6.59
C VAL A 6 -0.59 -40.98 -6.99
N CYS A 7 -1.03 -41.11 -8.24
CA CYS A 7 -1.68 -42.32 -8.76
C CYS A 7 -0.88 -42.98 -9.92
N ASP A 8 0.30 -42.46 -10.27
CA ASP A 8 1.13 -42.84 -11.42
C ASP A 8 0.34 -43.01 -12.74
N ARG A 9 -0.52 -42.03 -13.04
CA ARG A 9 -1.41 -42.05 -14.23
C ARG A 9 -1.13 -40.93 -15.22
N TYR A 10 -1.20 -41.26 -16.49
CA TYR A 10 -1.12 -40.30 -17.59
C TYR A 10 -2.51 -39.93 -18.12
N PHE A 11 -2.69 -38.64 -18.38
CA PHE A 11 -3.91 -38.06 -18.92
C PHE A 11 -3.63 -37.40 -20.26
N ARG A 12 -4.54 -37.63 -21.21
CA ARG A 12 -4.42 -37.12 -22.58
C ARG A 12 -4.62 -35.60 -22.66
N THR A 13 -5.44 -35.05 -21.79
CA THR A 13 -5.74 -33.61 -21.72
C THR A 13 -5.61 -33.10 -20.28
N GLU A 14 -5.35 -31.80 -20.13
CA GLU A 14 -5.27 -31.15 -18.82
C GLU A 14 -6.63 -31.15 -18.10
N SER A 15 -7.71 -30.94 -18.85
CA SER A 15 -9.09 -31.02 -18.33
C SER A 15 -9.43 -32.38 -17.72
N ALA A 16 -8.99 -33.48 -18.33
CA ALA A 16 -9.19 -34.82 -17.79
C ALA A 16 -8.38 -35.05 -16.52
N TYR A 17 -7.18 -34.47 -16.44
CA TYR A 17 -6.36 -34.48 -15.23
C TYR A 17 -7.03 -33.68 -14.08
N TYR A 18 -7.54 -32.47 -14.35
CA TYR A 18 -8.27 -31.67 -13.33
C TYR A 18 -9.57 -32.35 -12.84
N GLN A 19 -10.30 -33.03 -13.72
CA GLN A 19 -11.48 -33.80 -13.31
C GLN A 19 -11.09 -34.98 -12.41
N HIS A 20 -9.98 -35.65 -12.71
CA HIS A 20 -9.45 -36.73 -11.89
C HIS A 20 -9.04 -36.27 -10.49
N THR A 21 -8.33 -35.15 -10.37
CA THR A 21 -7.89 -34.62 -9.07
C THR A 21 -9.06 -34.15 -8.21
N ARG A 22 -10.16 -33.68 -8.82
CA ARG A 22 -11.38 -33.31 -8.08
C ARG A 22 -12.24 -34.50 -7.64
N ALA A 23 -12.26 -35.60 -8.40
CA ALA A 23 -13.14 -36.74 -8.13
C ALA A 23 -12.54 -37.82 -7.22
N SER A 24 -11.22 -37.82 -7.04
CA SER A 24 -10.50 -38.88 -6.34
C SER A 24 -10.22 -38.53 -4.87
N THR A 25 -10.51 -39.46 -3.97
CA THR A 25 -10.14 -39.34 -2.55
C THR A 25 -8.62 -39.31 -2.35
N ALA A 26 -7.84 -39.93 -3.25
CA ALA A 26 -6.37 -39.87 -3.22
C ALA A 26 -5.83 -38.43 -3.40
N HIS A 27 -6.63 -37.55 -4.00
CA HIS A 27 -6.29 -36.16 -4.30
C HIS A 27 -6.97 -35.17 -3.35
N MET A 28 -7.63 -35.64 -2.27
CA MET A 28 -8.35 -34.76 -1.35
C MET A 28 -7.43 -33.75 -0.65
N PHE A 29 -6.14 -34.08 -0.54
CA PHE A 29 -5.13 -33.24 0.09
C PHE A 29 -4.34 -32.41 -0.92
N ASP A 30 -4.73 -32.42 -2.19
CA ASP A 30 -4.11 -31.57 -3.19
C ASP A 30 -4.57 -30.13 -3.02
N CYS A 31 -3.63 -29.21 -3.14
CA CYS A 31 -3.96 -27.81 -3.35
C CYS A 31 -4.56 -27.65 -4.75
N HIS A 32 -5.84 -27.28 -4.86
CA HIS A 32 -6.50 -27.11 -6.16
C HIS A 32 -5.96 -25.93 -6.99
N ARG A 33 -5.05 -25.13 -6.42
CA ARG A 33 -4.48 -23.92 -7.05
C ARG A 33 -3.14 -24.21 -7.72
N CYS A 34 -2.21 -24.85 -6.99
CA CYS A 34 -0.88 -25.21 -7.50
C CYS A 34 -0.70 -26.71 -7.75
N LEU A 35 -1.74 -27.51 -7.51
CA LEU A 35 -1.78 -28.97 -7.69
C LEU A 35 -0.77 -29.75 -6.84
N ARG A 36 -0.16 -29.11 -5.85
CA ARG A 36 0.76 -29.75 -4.91
C ARG A 36 0.00 -30.67 -3.97
N HIS A 37 0.48 -31.91 -3.84
CA HIS A 37 -0.05 -32.90 -2.91
C HIS A 37 0.49 -32.72 -1.50
N PHE A 38 -0.34 -32.99 -0.49
CA PHE A 38 0.00 -32.93 0.94
C PHE A 38 -0.42 -34.21 1.66
N THR A 39 0.24 -34.49 2.78
CA THR A 39 -0.06 -35.69 3.59
C THR A 39 -1.29 -35.52 4.49
N SER A 40 -1.81 -34.30 4.64
CA SER A 40 -3.00 -34.01 5.45
C SER A 40 -3.70 -32.72 5.02
N PHE A 41 -4.97 -32.59 5.41
CA PHE A 41 -5.76 -31.37 5.20
C PHE A 41 -5.13 -30.16 5.91
N GLY A 42 -4.60 -30.35 7.13
CA GLY A 42 -3.93 -29.30 7.88
C GLY A 42 -2.68 -28.78 7.16
N ALA A 43 -1.86 -29.69 6.63
CA ALA A 43 -0.66 -29.33 5.85
C ALA A 43 -1.02 -28.58 4.56
N ARG A 44 -2.07 -29.02 3.85
CA ARG A 44 -2.59 -28.30 2.68
C ARG A 44 -3.07 -26.90 3.06
N ARG A 45 -3.85 -26.77 4.15
CA ARG A 45 -4.41 -25.49 4.58
C ARG A 45 -3.32 -24.51 4.99
N GLN A 46 -2.31 -24.98 5.72
CA GLN A 46 -1.15 -24.17 6.07
C GLN A 46 -0.39 -23.71 4.83
N HIS A 47 -0.17 -24.61 3.86
CA HIS A 47 0.43 -24.24 2.59
C HIS A 47 -0.35 -23.16 1.84
N VAL A 48 -1.68 -23.22 1.80
CA VAL A 48 -2.48 -22.21 1.11
C VAL A 48 -2.33 -20.84 1.79
N ARG A 49 -2.31 -20.80 3.12
CA ARG A 49 -2.15 -19.56 3.90
C ARG A 49 -0.76 -18.93 3.75
N ASP A 50 0.29 -19.74 3.77
CA ASP A 50 1.68 -19.24 3.75
C ASP A 50 2.21 -19.07 2.31
N SER A 51 1.42 -19.41 1.30
CA SER A 51 1.84 -19.33 -0.09
C SER A 51 1.82 -17.89 -0.57
N MET A 52 2.98 -17.37 -0.97
CA MET A 52 3.10 -16.09 -1.66
C MET A 52 2.44 -16.08 -3.06
N HIS A 53 2.04 -17.26 -3.56
CA HIS A 53 1.44 -17.44 -4.89
C HIS A 53 -0.09 -17.60 -4.83
N HIS A 54 -0.68 -17.61 -3.63
CA HIS A 54 -2.13 -17.66 -3.45
C HIS A 54 -2.58 -16.39 -2.75
N HIS A 55 -3.57 -15.70 -3.30
CA HIS A 55 -4.06 -14.46 -2.74
C HIS A 55 -5.46 -14.71 -2.16
N VAL A 56 -5.52 -15.41 -1.03
CA VAL A 56 -6.77 -15.88 -0.44
C VAL A 56 -7.05 -15.11 0.84
N CYS A 57 -8.26 -14.55 0.95
CA CYS A 57 -8.71 -13.98 2.22
C CYS A 57 -9.17 -15.12 3.13
N TYR A 58 -8.51 -15.31 4.27
CA TYR A 58 -8.85 -16.36 5.25
C TYR A 58 -9.84 -15.89 6.33
N THR A 59 -10.28 -14.65 6.24
CA THR A 59 -11.17 -14.00 7.22
C THR A 59 -12.62 -14.08 6.79
N CYS A 60 -12.89 -14.16 5.48
CA CYS A 60 -14.20 -14.43 4.93
C CYS A 60 -14.51 -15.93 5.00
N ASP A 61 -15.77 -16.26 5.25
CA ASP A 61 -16.25 -17.65 5.30
C ASP A 61 -16.03 -18.41 3.98
N ASP A 62 -16.14 -17.72 2.84
CA ASP A 62 -16.02 -18.31 1.51
C ASP A 62 -14.56 -18.43 1.00
N GLU A 63 -13.58 -17.99 1.79
CA GLU A 63 -12.16 -17.94 1.45
C GLU A 63 -11.90 -17.46 -0.01
N PRO A 64 -12.36 -16.24 -0.39
CA PRO A 64 -12.29 -15.77 -1.76
C PRO A 64 -10.83 -15.66 -2.23
N ASP A 65 -10.62 -16.10 -3.47
CA ASP A 65 -9.32 -16.10 -4.14
C ASP A 65 -9.24 -14.90 -5.10
N PHE A 66 -8.15 -14.15 -4.99
CA PHE A 66 -7.90 -12.97 -5.77
C PHE A 66 -6.86 -13.26 -6.86
N PRO A 67 -7.01 -12.70 -8.06
CA PRO A 67 -6.05 -12.92 -9.14
C PRO A 67 -4.69 -12.27 -8.88
N THR A 68 -4.64 -11.28 -7.99
CA THR A 68 -3.42 -10.52 -7.64
C THR A 68 -3.34 -10.26 -6.14
N ALA A 69 -2.12 -10.07 -5.63
CA ALA A 69 -1.88 -9.66 -4.24
C ALA A 69 -2.58 -8.34 -3.91
N GLU A 70 -2.55 -7.38 -4.83
CA GLU A 70 -3.23 -6.08 -4.71
C GLU A 70 -4.75 -6.23 -4.58
N GLY A 71 -5.35 -7.20 -5.28
CA GLY A 71 -6.77 -7.50 -5.17
C GLY A 71 -7.16 -8.02 -3.78
N LEU A 72 -6.35 -8.92 -3.21
CA LEU A 72 -6.52 -9.39 -1.83
C LEU A 72 -6.33 -8.22 -0.85
N HIS A 73 -5.29 -7.42 -1.05
CA HIS A 73 -4.95 -6.31 -0.18
C HIS A 73 -6.07 -5.26 -0.10
N THR A 74 -6.62 -4.89 -1.25
CA THR A 74 -7.77 -3.98 -1.34
C THR A 74 -8.97 -4.56 -0.61
N HIS A 75 -9.22 -5.86 -0.78
CA HIS A 75 -10.29 -6.54 -0.06
C HIS A 75 -10.08 -6.53 1.46
N GLU A 76 -8.89 -6.85 1.95
CA GLU A 76 -8.62 -6.88 3.40
C GLU A 76 -8.71 -5.48 4.02
N SER A 77 -8.21 -4.46 3.33
CA SER A 77 -8.34 -3.05 3.74
C SER A 77 -9.80 -2.62 3.89
N VAL A 78 -10.64 -2.94 2.91
CA VAL A 78 -12.05 -2.49 2.87
C VAL A 78 -12.98 -3.38 3.71
N ALA A 79 -12.85 -4.70 3.60
CA ALA A 79 -13.76 -5.65 4.23
C ALA A 79 -13.41 -5.93 5.69
N HIS A 80 -12.15 -5.75 6.09
CA HIS A 80 -11.65 -6.10 7.43
C HIS A 80 -11.01 -4.94 8.17
N ASN A 81 -11.09 -3.72 7.64
CA ASN A 81 -10.40 -2.53 8.14
C ASN A 81 -8.94 -2.86 8.48
N GLU A 82 -8.27 -3.59 7.59
CA GLU A 82 -6.88 -3.95 7.77
C GLU A 82 -5.98 -2.80 7.32
N CYS A 83 -4.99 -2.48 8.13
CA CYS A 83 -3.97 -1.54 7.74
C CYS A 83 -3.11 -2.12 6.63
N ALA A 84 -3.03 -1.39 5.53
CA ALA A 84 -2.20 -1.75 4.39
C ALA A 84 -0.71 -1.95 4.74
N ILE A 85 -0.23 -1.23 5.74
CA ILE A 85 1.21 -1.11 6.03
C ILE A 85 1.67 -2.17 7.04
N CYS A 86 0.92 -2.35 8.14
CA CYS A 86 1.28 -3.31 9.18
C CYS A 86 0.34 -4.50 9.31
N HIS A 87 -0.63 -4.64 8.40
CA HIS A 87 -1.61 -5.73 8.39
C HIS A 87 -2.43 -5.84 9.69
N ARG A 88 -2.47 -4.78 10.49
CA ARG A 88 -3.23 -4.73 11.73
C ARG A 88 -4.69 -4.44 11.42
N ARG A 89 -5.59 -5.22 12.01
CA ARG A 89 -7.04 -5.07 11.85
C ARG A 89 -7.64 -4.17 12.92
N PHE A 90 -8.69 -3.46 12.52
CA PHE A 90 -9.42 -2.55 13.37
C PHE A 90 -10.92 -2.86 13.37
N ASP A 91 -11.57 -2.66 14.51
CA ASP A 91 -13.02 -2.92 14.61
C ASP A 91 -13.85 -1.90 13.83
N THR A 92 -13.29 -0.73 13.52
CA THR A 92 -13.98 0.34 12.79
C THR A 92 -13.05 1.03 11.78
N PRO A 93 -13.61 1.56 10.68
CA PRO A 93 -12.87 2.39 9.73
C PRO A 93 -12.24 3.63 10.38
N SER A 94 -12.91 4.23 11.37
CA SER A 94 -12.40 5.40 12.09
C SER A 94 -11.16 5.10 12.92
N ASN A 95 -11.09 3.91 13.51
CA ASN A 95 -9.91 3.46 14.25
C ASN A 95 -8.75 3.16 13.29
N LEU A 96 -9.02 2.53 12.15
CA LEU A 96 -8.03 2.35 11.09
C LEU A 96 -7.49 3.70 10.63
N ARG A 97 -8.37 4.68 10.34
CA ARG A 97 -7.97 6.02 9.92
C ARG A 97 -7.04 6.69 10.94
N SER A 98 -7.40 6.63 12.22
CA SER A 98 -6.57 7.20 13.30
C SER A 98 -5.23 6.49 13.42
N HIS A 99 -5.21 5.17 13.23
CA HIS A 99 -4.00 4.37 13.25
C HIS A 99 -3.07 4.65 12.07
N ARG A 100 -3.59 4.95 10.88
CA ARG A 100 -2.75 5.26 9.70
C ARG A 100 -1.80 6.43 9.96
N VAL A 101 -2.17 7.37 10.82
CA VAL A 101 -1.30 8.48 11.25
C VAL A 101 -0.03 7.98 11.93
N VAL A 102 -0.07 6.83 12.61
CA VAL A 102 1.09 6.21 13.29
C VAL A 102 2.14 5.72 12.27
N HIS A 103 1.74 5.35 11.05
CA HIS A 103 2.70 4.98 10.00
C HIS A 103 3.47 6.17 9.43
N TRP A 104 3.01 7.39 9.68
CA TRP A 104 3.76 8.62 9.43
C TRP A 104 4.76 8.97 10.55
N ASP A 105 4.86 8.08 11.55
CA ASP A 105 5.74 7.97 12.71
C ASP A 105 5.93 9.19 13.62
N ASP A 106 6.01 8.88 14.92
CA ASP A 106 6.45 9.78 15.97
C ASP A 106 7.99 9.83 15.93
N ASN A 107 8.56 10.98 15.55
CA ASN A 107 10.01 11.27 15.42
C ASN A 107 10.62 10.98 14.02
N VAL A 108 10.24 11.80 13.05
CA VAL A 108 10.88 11.89 11.72
C VAL A 108 12.25 12.54 11.84
N GLU A 109 13.29 11.82 11.45
CA GLU A 109 14.64 12.39 11.34
C GLU A 109 14.84 13.09 9.99
N CYS A 110 15.39 14.30 10.02
CA CYS A 110 15.83 14.97 8.81
C CYS A 110 17.11 14.30 8.29
N PHE A 111 17.05 13.66 7.13
CA PHE A 111 18.17 12.97 6.49
C PHE A 111 19.39 13.85 6.16
N ARG A 112 19.22 15.19 6.21
CA ARG A 112 20.30 16.12 5.89
C ARG A 112 21.01 16.71 7.12
N CYS A 113 20.35 16.76 8.26
CA CYS A 113 20.90 17.38 9.48
C CYS A 113 20.70 16.54 10.74
N TYR A 114 20.09 15.36 10.62
CA TYR A 114 19.80 14.39 11.69
C TYR A 114 18.98 14.96 12.85
N ARG A 115 18.28 16.08 12.63
CA ARG A 115 17.35 16.65 13.61
C ARG A 115 16.04 15.87 13.56
N THR A 116 15.50 15.54 14.73
CA THR A 116 14.24 14.84 14.88
C THR A 116 13.05 15.81 14.97
N PHE A 117 11.92 15.42 14.38
CA PHE A 117 10.68 16.17 14.31
C PHE A 117 9.50 15.28 14.66
N VAL A 118 8.50 15.82 15.35
CA VAL A 118 7.31 15.05 15.75
C VAL A 118 6.42 14.62 14.59
N THR A 119 6.53 15.26 13.41
CA THR A 119 5.73 14.93 12.21
C THR A 119 6.53 15.14 10.93
N ASN A 120 6.09 14.53 9.82
CA ASN A 120 6.67 14.75 8.50
C ASN A 120 6.44 16.20 8.04
N SER A 121 5.26 16.76 8.29
CA SER A 121 4.96 18.17 8.00
C SER A 121 5.96 19.12 8.69
N ALA A 122 6.34 18.85 9.94
CA ALA A 122 7.31 19.66 10.68
C ALA A 122 8.74 19.52 10.12
N MET A 123 9.14 18.33 9.70
CA MET A 123 10.44 18.09 9.04
C MET A 123 10.51 18.80 7.68
N VAL A 124 9.47 18.69 6.85
CA VAL A 124 9.41 19.35 5.54
C VAL A 124 9.40 20.87 5.71
N LEU A 125 8.66 21.40 6.69
CA LEU A 125 8.68 22.83 7.01
C LEU A 125 10.07 23.32 7.42
N HIS A 126 10.82 22.52 8.18
CA HIS A 126 12.21 22.83 8.52
C HIS A 126 13.10 22.97 7.28
N LEU A 127 12.92 22.13 6.26
CA LEU A 127 13.63 22.22 4.99
C LEU A 127 13.18 23.43 4.17
N GLU A 128 11.87 23.68 4.08
CA GLU A 128 11.29 24.79 3.31
C GLU A 128 11.71 26.15 3.86
N THR A 129 11.77 26.30 5.18
CA THR A 129 12.18 27.54 5.86
C THR A 129 13.67 27.85 5.73
N GLY A 130 14.47 26.95 5.16
CA GLY A 130 15.92 27.12 5.04
C GLY A 130 16.65 27.08 6.39
N THR A 131 16.00 26.60 7.44
CA THR A 131 16.60 26.45 8.77
C THR A 131 17.50 25.21 8.87
N CYS A 132 17.49 24.37 7.83
CA CYS A 132 18.35 23.20 7.72
C CYS A 132 19.80 23.58 7.39
N PRO A 133 20.79 23.16 8.20
CA PRO A 133 22.22 23.38 7.92
C PRO A 133 22.70 22.84 6.57
N SER A 134 21.94 21.94 5.95
CA SER A 134 22.25 21.38 4.64
C SER A 134 22.06 22.36 3.48
N GLY A 135 21.56 23.57 3.74
CA GLY A 135 21.22 24.54 2.68
C GLY A 135 19.99 24.15 1.85
N ALA A 136 19.11 23.29 2.38
CA ALA A 136 17.81 23.04 1.75
C ALA A 136 17.03 24.36 1.68
N THR A 137 16.33 24.56 0.56
CA THR A 137 15.49 25.74 0.33
C THR A 137 14.09 25.31 -0.05
N GLN A 138 13.11 26.19 0.17
CA GLN A 138 11.74 26.01 -0.33
C GLN A 138 11.71 25.53 -1.80
N GLY A 139 12.46 26.19 -2.69
CA GLY A 139 12.49 25.80 -4.10
C GLY A 139 13.01 24.38 -4.34
N SER A 140 14.05 23.96 -3.61
CA SER A 140 14.55 22.58 -3.71
C SER A 140 13.53 21.55 -3.24
N VAL A 141 12.81 21.84 -2.15
CA VAL A 141 11.78 20.96 -1.58
C VAL A 141 10.56 20.90 -2.50
N THR A 142 10.05 22.04 -2.97
CA THR A 142 8.94 22.11 -3.93
C THR A 142 9.28 21.32 -5.20
N SER A 143 10.50 21.47 -5.73
CA SER A 143 10.90 20.73 -6.93
C SER A 143 10.96 19.22 -6.71
N ALA A 144 11.40 18.76 -5.53
CA ALA A 144 11.44 17.35 -5.17
C ALA A 144 10.03 16.79 -4.96
N ALA A 145 9.19 17.52 -4.25
CA ALA A 145 7.78 17.17 -4.06
C ALA A 145 7.04 16.99 -5.39
N LEU A 146 7.24 17.93 -6.33
CA LEU A 146 6.63 17.86 -7.67
C LEU A 146 7.14 16.69 -8.52
N ARG A 147 8.34 16.16 -8.27
CA ARG A 147 8.83 14.94 -8.93
C ARG A 147 8.17 13.69 -8.37
N GLY A 148 7.93 13.65 -7.06
CA GLY A 148 7.26 12.53 -6.39
C GLY A 148 5.77 12.46 -6.68
N TYR A 149 5.12 13.59 -6.97
CA TYR A 149 3.74 13.57 -7.42
C TYR A 149 3.63 13.05 -8.87
N GLN A 150 3.46 11.73 -8.99
CA GLN A 150 3.18 11.08 -10.27
C GLN A 150 1.75 11.37 -10.78
N SER A 151 0.88 11.93 -9.94
CA SER A 151 -0.52 12.22 -10.23
C SER A 151 -0.81 13.72 -10.35
N ALA A 152 -1.48 14.11 -11.43
CA ALA A 152 -1.99 15.46 -11.64
C ALA A 152 -3.11 15.86 -10.65
N ALA A 153 -3.64 14.92 -9.86
CA ALA A 153 -4.67 15.21 -8.86
C ALA A 153 -4.11 15.94 -7.62
N TYR A 154 -2.80 15.80 -7.35
CA TYR A 154 -2.12 16.42 -6.21
C TYR A 154 -1.43 17.74 -6.55
N THR A 155 -1.24 18.00 -7.84
CA THR A 155 -0.54 19.19 -8.34
C THR A 155 -1.52 20.12 -9.02
N ARG A 156 -1.46 21.40 -8.67
CA ARG A 156 -2.19 22.41 -9.43
C ARG A 156 -1.32 22.73 -10.66
N SER A 157 -1.82 22.43 -11.86
CA SER A 157 -1.04 22.62 -13.09
C SER A 157 -0.44 24.03 -13.16
N TYR A 158 0.88 24.10 -13.39
CA TYR A 158 1.74 25.30 -13.42
C TYR A 158 1.28 26.42 -14.39
N TYR A 159 0.19 26.22 -15.14
CA TYR A 159 -0.34 27.20 -16.09
C TYR A 159 -1.87 27.34 -16.01
N ARG A 160 -2.38 28.07 -15.01
CA ARG A 160 -3.59 28.91 -15.17
C ARG A 160 -3.73 29.90 -14.03
N ALA A 161 -3.53 31.16 -14.40
CA ALA A 161 -3.90 32.35 -13.67
C ALA A 161 -5.30 32.23 -13.05
N TYR A 162 -5.42 32.57 -11.77
CA TYR A 162 -6.55 33.24 -11.08
C TYR A 162 -6.54 33.03 -9.55
N ASP A 163 -5.56 32.33 -8.97
CA ASP A 163 -5.27 32.36 -7.52
C ASP A 163 -3.78 32.04 -7.32
N ASP A 164 -3.00 33.03 -6.85
CA ASP A 164 -1.62 33.27 -7.34
C ASP A 164 -0.48 32.61 -6.54
N ASP A 165 -0.75 31.70 -5.59
CA ASP A 165 0.30 31.27 -4.65
C ASP A 165 0.13 29.84 -4.09
N ALA A 166 -0.58 28.93 -4.78
CA ALA A 166 -0.77 27.55 -4.34
C ALA A 166 -0.23 26.51 -5.34
N ASP A 167 0.88 25.86 -4.98
CA ASP A 167 1.56 24.84 -5.81
C ASP A 167 0.90 23.45 -5.72
N PHE A 168 0.17 23.16 -4.63
CA PHE A 168 -0.35 21.82 -4.31
C PHE A 168 -1.87 21.84 -4.08
N GLN A 169 -2.53 20.71 -4.31
CA GLN A 169 -3.96 20.56 -4.06
C GLN A 169 -4.26 19.19 -3.44
N CYS A 170 -5.11 19.15 -2.42
CA CYS A 170 -5.62 17.87 -1.90
C CYS A 170 -6.60 17.26 -2.90
N PRO A 171 -6.43 15.99 -3.36
CA PRO A 171 -7.31 15.40 -4.37
C PRO A 171 -8.73 15.11 -3.86
N ASP A 172 -8.90 14.87 -2.56
CA ASP A 172 -10.18 14.44 -2.00
C ASP A 172 -11.08 15.60 -1.57
N CYS A 173 -10.51 16.71 -1.09
CA CYS A 173 -11.28 17.91 -0.73
C CYS A 173 -11.00 19.13 -1.60
N ALA A 174 -10.13 19.00 -2.61
CA ALA A 174 -9.72 20.08 -3.52
C ALA A 174 -9.10 21.30 -2.82
N LYS A 175 -8.70 21.19 -1.54
CA LYS A 175 -8.14 22.30 -0.77
C LYS A 175 -6.78 22.72 -1.34
N PRO A 176 -6.61 24.00 -1.74
CA PRO A 176 -5.32 24.50 -2.21
C PRO A 176 -4.33 24.63 -1.04
N CYS A 177 -3.11 24.15 -1.26
CA CYS A 177 -2.02 24.18 -0.31
C CYS A 177 -0.80 24.84 -0.97
N ARG A 178 -0.25 25.86 -0.32
CA ARG A 178 0.92 26.60 -0.84
C ARG A 178 2.21 25.79 -0.80
N PHE A 179 2.38 24.97 0.21
CA PHE A 179 3.62 24.26 0.49
C PHE A 179 3.37 22.76 0.62
N ALA A 180 4.41 21.95 0.41
CA ALA A 180 4.31 20.51 0.61
C ALA A 180 4.06 20.21 2.10
N SER A 181 4.69 20.97 3.00
CA SER A 181 4.41 20.91 4.45
C SER A 181 2.94 21.16 4.79
N ALA A 182 2.28 22.11 4.11
CA ALA A 182 0.89 22.45 4.35
C ALA A 182 -0.07 21.34 3.89
N LEU A 183 0.24 20.67 2.77
CA LEU A 183 -0.52 19.53 2.28
C LEU A 183 -0.34 18.30 3.19
N LEU A 184 0.89 18.04 3.64
CA LEU A 184 1.18 16.98 4.62
C LEU A 184 0.47 17.24 5.96
N GLN A 185 0.51 18.46 6.47
CA GLN A 185 -0.21 18.83 7.70
C GLN A 185 -1.71 18.64 7.55
N HIS A 186 -2.27 19.00 6.39
CA HIS A 186 -3.68 18.78 6.10
C HIS A 186 -4.04 17.29 6.15
N ALA A 187 -3.19 16.44 5.58
CA ALA A 187 -3.40 15.00 5.60
C ALA A 187 -3.23 14.41 7.02
N GLU A 188 -2.17 14.80 7.74
CA GLU A 188 -1.89 14.37 9.12
C GLU A 188 -3.01 14.77 10.10
N SER A 189 -3.67 15.91 9.87
CA SER A 189 -4.74 16.41 10.74
C SER A 189 -6.02 15.57 10.72
N GLY A 190 -6.16 14.61 9.80
CA GLY A 190 -7.35 13.78 9.66
C GLY A 190 -8.62 14.55 9.25
N CYS A 191 -8.50 15.81 8.82
CA CYS A 191 -9.64 16.66 8.42
C CYS A 191 -10.22 16.26 7.05
N CYS A 192 -9.57 15.36 6.31
CA CYS A 192 -9.94 14.90 4.99
C CYS A 192 -9.61 13.41 4.86
N ASP A 193 -10.31 12.69 3.98
CA ASP A 193 -10.09 11.26 3.72
C ASP A 193 -8.92 11.01 2.76
N VAL A 194 -7.97 11.95 2.72
CA VAL A 194 -6.83 11.86 1.82
C VAL A 194 -5.95 10.68 2.17
N SER A 195 -5.62 9.89 1.15
CA SER A 195 -4.92 8.64 1.35
C SER A 195 -3.46 8.86 1.73
N LEU A 196 -3.09 8.28 2.86
CA LEU A 196 -1.77 8.29 3.47
C LEU A 196 -1.26 6.85 3.54
N ASP A 197 -1.02 6.23 2.38
CA ASP A 197 -0.45 4.89 2.25
C ASP A 197 0.79 4.96 1.37
N GLU A 198 1.58 3.88 1.34
CA GLU A 198 2.84 3.81 0.59
C GLU A 198 2.64 3.91 -0.94
N ASP A 199 1.43 3.57 -1.41
CA ASP A 199 1.04 3.71 -2.81
C ASP A 199 0.47 5.12 -3.12
N SER A 200 0.44 6.00 -2.12
CA SER A 200 -0.09 7.35 -2.27
C SER A 200 0.98 8.31 -2.79
N PRO A 201 0.63 9.25 -3.69
CA PRO A 201 1.58 10.24 -4.18
C PRO A 201 2.18 11.14 -3.07
N LEU A 202 1.56 11.21 -1.89
CA LEU A 202 2.13 11.90 -0.72
C LEU A 202 3.33 11.14 -0.13
N TRP A 203 3.32 9.81 -0.20
CA TRP A 203 4.45 8.97 0.21
C TRP A 203 5.61 9.11 -0.78
N ASP A 204 5.34 9.00 -2.09
CA ASP A 204 6.34 9.23 -3.14
C ASP A 204 6.97 10.63 -3.04
N CYS A 205 6.16 11.66 -2.75
CA CYS A 205 6.66 13.01 -2.49
C CYS A 205 7.66 13.03 -1.33
N LEU A 206 7.37 12.33 -0.22
CA LEU A 206 8.28 12.25 0.91
C LEU A 206 9.57 11.51 0.55
N GLU A 207 9.47 10.37 -0.14
CA GLU A 207 10.64 9.62 -0.60
C GLU A 207 11.52 10.43 -1.57
N GLU A 208 10.93 11.21 -2.47
CA GLU A 208 11.69 12.09 -3.37
C GLU A 208 12.38 13.25 -2.63
N ILE A 209 11.73 13.82 -1.61
CA ILE A 209 12.35 14.84 -0.73
C ILE A 209 13.56 14.23 0.02
N LYS A 210 13.48 12.95 0.40
CA LYS A 210 14.60 12.20 1.01
C LYS A 210 15.70 11.91 0.00
N CYS A 211 15.36 11.48 -1.22
CA CYS A 211 16.31 11.04 -2.25
C CYS A 211 17.02 12.18 -3.00
N SER A 212 16.43 13.39 -3.03
CA SER A 212 17.01 14.56 -3.71
C SER A 212 18.16 15.24 -2.94
N ALA A 213 18.90 14.46 -2.15
CA ALA A 213 20.01 14.86 -1.29
C ALA A 213 21.36 14.42 -1.87
#